data_AF-A0A2T0BJH6-F1
#
_entry.id   AF-A0A2T0BJH6-F1
#
_cell.length_a   1.000
_cell.length_b   1.000
_cell.length_c   1.000
_cell.angle_alpha   90.00
_cell.angle_beta   90.00
_cell.angle_gamma   90.00
#
_symmetry.space_group_name_H-M   'P 1'
#
loop_
_entity.id
_entity.type
_entity.pdbx_description
1 polymer ?
#
loop_
_entity_poly.entity_id
_entity_poly.type
_entity_poly.pdbx_seq_one_letter_code
_entity_poly.pdbx_strand_id
1 'polypeptide(L)'
;MYEEDYIKRLIKSIGQMAVAIVAGRDAVQSNIKLDKFNISISEDGLLEMMVRKYVSAGKINEAQDMIIEAIKSHRSKQNYNIALLFYEKINKWDKNKLSKCNFSKQKIIEGLKNIKEDYSSFHR
;
A
#
# COMPACT_ATOMS: atom_id res chain seq x y z
N MET A 1 -1.99 7.07 -24.30
CA MET A 1 -3.25 7.66 -23.79
C MET A 1 -4.26 6.58 -23.35
N TYR A 2 -3.82 5.55 -22.62
CA TYR A 2 -4.69 4.45 -22.15
C TYR A 2 -4.36 4.00 -20.71
N GLU A 3 -3.11 4.13 -20.27
CA GLU A 3 -2.67 3.73 -18.93
C GLU A 3 -3.25 4.61 -17.82
N GLU A 4 -3.29 5.94 -17.99
CA GLU A 4 -3.87 6.85 -17.00
C GLU A 4 -5.36 6.59 -16.75
N ASP A 5 -6.11 6.25 -17.79
CA ASP A 5 -7.55 6.00 -17.71
C ASP A 5 -7.85 4.63 -17.07
N TYR A 6 -6.94 3.67 -17.25
CA TYR A 6 -6.98 2.38 -16.54
C TYR A 6 -6.68 2.54 -15.05
N ILE A 7 -5.64 3.31 -14.70
CA ILE A 7 -5.28 3.58 -13.30
C ILE A 7 -6.41 4.32 -12.58
N LYS A 8 -7.03 5.33 -13.22
CA LYS A 8 -8.20 6.04 -12.68
C LYS A 8 -9.39 5.12 -12.41
N ARG A 9 -9.69 4.19 -13.33
CA ARG A 9 -10.75 3.19 -13.14
C ARG A 9 -10.45 2.22 -12.01
N LEU A 10 -9.18 1.81 -11.86
CA LEU A 10 -8.74 0.90 -10.81
C LEU A 10 -8.84 1.55 -9.43
N ILE A 11 -8.36 2.79 -9.29
CA ILE A 11 -8.48 3.58 -8.05
C ILE A 11 -9.95 3.76 -7.68
N LYS A 12 -10.81 4.10 -8.65
CA LYS A 12 -12.26 4.25 -8.42
C LYS A 12 -12.90 2.96 -7.92
N SER A 13 -12.53 1.82 -8.50
CA SER A 13 -13.07 0.50 -8.14
C SER A 13 -12.64 0.07 -6.73
N ILE A 14 -11.39 0.35 -6.38
CA ILE A 14 -10.85 0.08 -5.03
C ILE A 14 -11.51 1.01 -3.99
N GLY A 15 -11.72 2.29 -4.32
CA GLY A 15 -12.45 3.24 -3.49
C GLY A 15 -13.90 2.82 -3.24
N GLN A 16 -14.61 2.37 -4.28
CA GLN A 16 -15.97 1.85 -4.18
C GLN A 16 -16.05 0.58 -3.31
N MET A 17 -15.09 -0.33 -3.47
CA MET A 17 -15.00 -1.54 -2.64
C MET A 17 -14.71 -1.20 -1.17
N ALA A 18 -13.85 -0.22 -0.90
CA ALA A 18 -13.57 0.25 0.46
C ALA A 18 -14.80 0.87 1.12
N VAL A 19 -15.56 1.71 0.38
CA VAL A 19 -16.83 2.27 0.85
C VAL A 19 -17.85 1.16 1.12
N ALA A 20 -17.97 0.17 0.24
CA ALA A 20 -18.90 -0.96 0.44
C ALA A 20 -18.54 -1.81 1.67
N ILE A 21 -17.26 -1.99 1.97
CA ILE A 21 -16.80 -2.72 3.16
C ILE A 21 -17.10 -1.93 4.44
N VAL A 22 -16.94 -0.60 4.42
CA VAL A 22 -17.27 0.28 5.56
C VAL A 22 -18.78 0.39 5.76
N ALA A 23 -19.54 0.48 4.67
CA ALA A 23 -21.00 0.54 4.66
C ALA A 23 -21.66 -0.83 4.95
N GLY A 24 -20.90 -1.92 4.84
CA GLY A 24 -21.31 -3.31 5.02
C GLY A 24 -21.64 -3.74 6.45
N ARG A 25 -22.03 -2.82 7.33
CA ARG A 25 -22.79 -3.16 8.53
C ARG A 25 -24.18 -2.53 8.63
N ASP A 26 -24.55 -1.53 7.80
CA ASP A 26 -25.87 -0.88 7.94
C ASP A 26 -26.54 -0.33 6.65
N ALA A 27 -25.96 -0.48 5.45
CA ALA A 27 -26.46 0.23 4.27
C ALA A 27 -27.01 -0.66 3.14
N VAL A 28 -28.01 -1.50 3.41
CA VAL A 28 -28.88 -2.05 2.34
C VAL A 28 -29.76 -0.95 1.72
N GLN A 29 -29.75 0.27 2.26
CA GLN A 29 -30.62 1.33 1.79
C GLN A 29 -29.96 2.70 1.91
N SER A 30 -28.99 3.01 1.04
CA SER A 30 -28.75 4.41 0.74
C SER A 30 -28.24 4.56 -0.68
N ASN A 31 -29.01 5.33 -1.46
CA ASN A 31 -28.53 6.06 -2.61
C ASN A 31 -27.45 7.03 -2.13
N ILE A 32 -26.24 6.54 -1.87
CA ILE A 32 -25.11 7.38 -1.46
C ILE A 32 -24.73 8.23 -2.67
N LYS A 33 -25.24 9.46 -2.67
CA LYS A 33 -24.74 10.55 -3.50
C LYS A 33 -23.27 10.76 -3.15
N LEU A 34 -22.41 10.16 -3.97
CA LEU A 34 -20.94 10.21 -3.88
C LEU A 34 -20.37 11.64 -3.99
N ASP A 35 -21.18 12.62 -4.40
CA ASP A 35 -20.77 14.02 -4.55
C ASP A 35 -20.55 14.79 -3.22
N LYS A 36 -20.91 14.21 -2.06
CA LYS A 36 -20.80 14.92 -0.76
C LYS A 36 -19.55 14.63 0.06
N PHE A 37 -18.74 13.65 -0.32
CA PHE A 37 -17.49 13.36 0.39
C PHE A 37 -16.30 13.78 -0.47
N ASN A 38 -15.95 15.05 -0.36
CA ASN A 38 -14.68 15.61 -0.84
C ASN A 38 -13.51 15.08 0.03
N ILE A 39 -13.36 13.76 0.11
CA ILE A 39 -12.23 13.11 0.77
C ILE A 39 -11.07 13.18 -0.23
N SER A 40 -10.26 14.22 -0.12
CA SER A 40 -8.97 14.29 -0.82
C SER A 40 -7.96 13.45 -0.03
N ILE A 41 -7.92 12.15 -0.32
CA ILE A 41 -6.81 11.29 0.13
C ILE A 41 -5.68 11.45 -0.89
N SER A 42 -4.48 11.81 -0.42
CA SER A 42 -3.28 11.82 -1.26
C SER A 42 -2.92 10.40 -1.70
N GLU A 43 -2.24 10.26 -2.84
CA GLU A 43 -1.78 8.96 -3.34
C GLU A 43 -0.92 8.23 -2.29
N ASP A 44 -0.02 8.94 -1.61
CA ASP A 44 0.77 8.40 -0.50
C ASP A 44 -0.10 7.94 0.69
N GLY A 45 -1.17 8.68 1.00
CA GLY A 45 -2.11 8.31 2.07
C GLY A 45 -2.93 7.06 1.72
N LEU A 46 -3.32 6.91 0.46
CA LEU A 46 -3.96 5.70 -0.05
C LEU A 46 -3.00 4.51 0.01
N LEU A 47 -1.74 4.70 -0.39
CA LEU A 47 -0.70 3.69 -0.31
C LEU A 47 -0.51 3.20 1.13
N GLU A 48 -0.38 4.12 2.09
CA GLU A 48 -0.22 3.76 3.50
C GLU A 48 -1.39 2.92 4.02
N MET A 49 -2.63 3.32 3.70
CA MET A 49 -3.83 2.60 4.11
C MET A 49 -3.89 1.19 3.50
N MET A 50 -3.52 1.06 2.22
CA MET A 50 -3.47 -0.23 1.53
C MET A 50 -2.39 -1.13 2.13
N VAL A 51 -1.16 -0.64 2.29
CA VAL A 51 -0.06 -1.39 2.93
C VAL A 51 -0.49 -1.92 4.30
N ARG A 52 -1.12 -1.10 5.15
CA ARG A 52 -1.62 -1.53 6.47
C ARG A 52 -2.67 -2.64 6.37
N LYS A 53 -3.57 -2.57 5.39
CA LYS A 53 -4.58 -3.61 5.11
C LYS A 53 -3.93 -4.92 4.72
N TYR A 54 -2.97 -4.90 3.79
CA TYR A 54 -2.26 -6.09 3.33
C TYR A 54 -1.39 -6.72 4.43
N VAL A 55 -0.70 -5.90 5.22
CA VAL A 55 0.07 -6.38 6.39
C VAL A 55 -0.86 -7.06 7.41
N SER A 56 -2.00 -6.46 7.72
CA SER A 56 -2.98 -7.05 8.65
C SER A 56 -3.56 -8.36 8.13
N ALA A 57 -3.68 -8.51 6.81
CA ALA A 57 -4.12 -9.74 6.15
C ALA A 57 -3.02 -10.79 5.95
N GLY A 58 -1.77 -10.52 6.37
CA GLY A 58 -0.63 -11.42 6.16
C GLY A 58 -0.12 -11.47 4.71
N LYS A 59 -0.63 -10.59 3.84
CA LYS A 59 -0.26 -10.48 2.43
C LYS A 59 0.92 -9.53 2.23
N ILE A 60 2.04 -9.85 2.88
CA ILE A 60 3.19 -8.93 3.00
C ILE A 60 4.08 -8.89 1.74
N ASN A 61 4.04 -9.91 0.87
CA ASN A 61 4.72 -9.81 -0.43
C ASN A 61 4.00 -8.79 -1.31
N GLU A 62 2.66 -8.85 -1.38
CA GLU A 62 1.87 -7.90 -2.16
C GLU A 62 1.97 -6.47 -1.61
N ALA A 63 2.10 -6.32 -0.29
CA ALA A 63 2.41 -5.02 0.32
C ALA A 63 3.79 -4.50 -0.13
N GLN A 64 4.81 -5.36 -0.17
CA GLN A 64 6.15 -5.02 -0.63
C GLN A 64 6.14 -4.60 -2.10
N ASP A 65 5.48 -5.38 -2.96
CA ASP A 65 5.38 -5.10 -4.40
C ASP A 65 4.72 -3.74 -4.63
N MET A 66 3.62 -3.45 -3.92
CA MET A 66 2.92 -2.17 -4.01
C MET A 66 3.80 -0.98 -3.60
N ILE A 67 4.60 -1.12 -2.54
CA ILE A 67 5.54 -0.08 -2.10
C ILE A 67 6.62 0.14 -3.16
N ILE A 68 7.18 -0.93 -3.73
CA ILE A 68 8.22 -0.84 -4.74
C ILE A 68 7.69 -0.15 -6.00
N GLU A 69 6.51 -0.52 -6.47
CA GLU A 69 5.89 0.12 -7.62
C GLU A 69 5.59 1.59 -7.36
N ALA A 70 5.08 1.94 -6.16
CA ALA A 70 4.87 3.34 -5.80
C ALA A 70 6.16 4.16 -5.80
N ILE A 71 7.28 3.62 -5.28
CA ILE A 71 8.59 4.27 -5.32
C ILE A 71 9.07 4.45 -6.76
N LYS A 72 8.92 3.43 -7.62
CA LYS A 72 9.31 3.51 -9.04
C LYS A 72 8.50 4.55 -9.80
N SER A 73 7.18 4.60 -9.57
CA SER A 73 6.29 5.56 -10.25
C SER A 73 6.52 6.98 -9.75
N HIS A 74 6.69 7.16 -8.43
CA HIS A 74 6.84 8.46 -7.81
C HIS A 74 7.75 8.38 -6.57
N ARG A 75 9.00 8.83 -6.69
CA ARG A 75 10.01 8.82 -5.62
C ARG A 75 9.74 9.89 -4.54
N SER A 76 8.56 9.86 -3.91
CA SER A 76 8.23 10.77 -2.80
C SER A 76 8.95 10.34 -1.51
N LYS A 77 9.32 11.32 -0.68
CA LYS A 77 9.85 11.06 0.66
C LYS A 77 8.90 10.19 1.50
N GLN A 78 7.60 10.34 1.29
CA GLN A 78 6.58 9.60 2.00
C GLN A 78 6.54 8.13 1.57
N ASN A 79 6.77 7.80 0.29
CA ASN A 79 6.87 6.42 -0.17
C ASN A 79 8.04 5.67 0.49
N TYR A 80 9.19 6.31 0.63
CA TYR A 80 10.32 5.74 1.38
C TYR A 80 9.99 5.59 2.87
N ASN A 81 9.29 6.54 3.48
CA ASN A 81 8.85 6.45 4.87
C ASN A 81 7.89 5.26 5.08
N ILE A 82 6.92 5.07 4.17
CA ILE A 82 5.99 3.93 4.20
C ILE A 82 6.76 2.61 4.08
N ALA A 83 7.78 2.54 3.21
CA ALA A 83 8.64 1.37 3.09
C ALA A 83 9.36 1.04 4.41
N LEU A 84 9.95 2.04 5.06
CA LEU A 84 10.66 1.86 6.33
C LEU A 84 9.71 1.38 7.44
N LEU A 85 8.54 2.00 7.57
CA LEU A 85 7.52 1.58 8.55
C LEU A 85 7.01 0.17 8.29
N PHE A 86 6.85 -0.21 7.02
CA PHE A 86 6.49 -1.58 6.63
C PHE A 86 7.54 -2.58 7.11
N TYR A 87 8.82 -2.38 6.77
CA TYR A 87 9.90 -3.29 7.18
C TYR A 87 10.11 -3.31 8.69
N GLU A 88 10.00 -2.17 9.37
CA GLU A 88 10.06 -2.10 10.84
C GLU A 88 8.95 -2.95 11.47
N LYS A 89 7.73 -2.88 10.93
CA LYS A 89 6.57 -3.63 11.42
C LYS A 89 6.77 -5.14 11.28
N ILE A 90 7.16 -5.61 10.09
CA ILE A 90 7.33 -7.06 9.85
C ILE A 90 8.63 -7.60 10.47
N ASN A 91 9.61 -6.75 10.74
CA ASN A 91 10.82 -7.16 11.46
C ASN A 91 10.53 -7.52 12.93
N LYS A 92 9.43 -7.05 13.51
CA LYS A 92 8.99 -7.46 14.85
C LYS A 92 8.35 -8.86 14.86
N TRP A 93 8.07 -9.46 13.70
CA TRP A 93 7.48 -10.79 13.61
C TRP A 93 8.55 -11.89 13.75
N ASP A 94 8.16 -13.02 14.35
CA ASP A 94 9.00 -14.20 14.44
C ASP A 94 9.13 -14.92 13.09
N LYS A 95 10.09 -15.85 13.01
CA LYS A 95 10.38 -16.60 11.77
C LYS A 95 9.20 -17.45 11.29
N ASN A 96 8.44 -18.05 12.21
CA ASN A 96 7.31 -18.92 11.84
C ASN A 96 6.19 -18.09 11.22
N LYS A 97 5.88 -16.93 11.80
CA LYS A 97 4.89 -16.00 11.24
C LYS A 97 5.30 -15.49 9.86
N LEU A 98 6.57 -15.11 9.67
CA LEU A 98 7.08 -14.69 8.36
C LEU A 98 7.00 -15.82 7.33
N SER A 99 7.37 -17.04 7.72
CA SER A 99 7.33 -18.20 6.83
C SER A 99 5.91 -18.54 6.37
N LYS A 100 4.89 -18.41 7.24
CA LYS A 100 3.48 -18.55 6.86
C LYS A 100 3.03 -17.55 5.80
N CYS A 101 3.72 -16.43 5.68
CA CYS A 101 3.49 -15.40 4.68
C CYS A 101 4.47 -15.49 3.49
N ASN A 102 5.19 -16.61 3.31
CA ASN A 102 6.23 -16.78 2.28
C ASN A 102 7.30 -15.67 2.31
N PHE A 103 7.68 -15.26 3.52
CA PHE A 103 8.64 -14.20 3.78
C PHE A 103 9.75 -14.66 4.73
N SER A 104 10.85 -13.91 4.77
CA SER A 104 12.00 -14.23 5.63
C SER A 104 12.70 -12.98 6.15
N LYS A 105 13.51 -13.14 7.20
CA LYS A 105 14.39 -12.06 7.68
C LYS A 105 15.39 -11.61 6.62
N GLN A 106 15.85 -12.54 5.78
CA GLN A 106 16.74 -12.22 4.67
C GLN A 106 16.07 -11.31 3.64
N LYS A 107 14.82 -11.60 3.25
CA LYS A 107 14.03 -10.72 2.36
C LYS A 107 13.84 -9.31 2.94
N ILE A 108 13.70 -9.16 4.26
CA ILE A 108 13.64 -7.84 4.92
C ILE A 108 14.95 -7.08 4.68
N ILE A 109 16.10 -7.73 4.91
CA ILE A 109 17.43 -7.13 4.75
C ILE A 109 17.67 -6.74 3.29
N GLU A 110 17.36 -7.63 2.35
CA GLU A 110 17.46 -7.38 0.91
C GLU A 110 16.57 -6.21 0.48
N GLY A 111 15.31 -6.20 0.95
CA GLY A 111 14.39 -5.10 0.72
C GLY A 111 14.91 -3.76 1.21
N LEU A 112 15.43 -3.70 2.44
CA LEU A 112 16.00 -2.47 3.02
C LEU A 112 17.25 -1.99 2.26
N LYS A 113 18.10 -2.90 1.78
CA LYS A 113 19.25 -2.55 0.94
C LYS A 113 18.81 -1.93 -0.38
N ASN A 114 17.85 -2.54 -1.06
CA ASN A 114 17.30 -2.03 -2.32
C ASN A 114 16.69 -0.63 -2.15
N ILE A 115 15.95 -0.41 -1.06
CA ILE A 115 15.38 0.90 -0.73
C ILE A 115 16.47 1.96 -0.51
N LYS A 116 17.55 1.61 0.21
CA LYS A 116 18.68 2.50 0.44
C LYS A 116 19.43 2.85 -0.85
N GLU A 117 19.65 1.87 -1.71
CA GLU A 117 20.33 2.04 -3.00
C GLU A 117 19.51 2.94 -3.93
N ASP A 118 18.20 2.68 -4.07
CA ASP A 118 17.31 3.50 -4.89
C ASP A 118 17.27 4.96 -4.39
N TYR A 119 17.12 5.18 -3.07
CA TYR A 119 17.16 6.52 -2.48
C TYR A 119 18.49 7.25 -2.73
N SER A 120 19.61 6.54 -2.61
CA SER A 120 20.95 7.12 -2.83
C SER A 120 21.17 7.49 -4.30
N SER A 121 20.61 6.72 -5.23
CA SER A 121 20.68 7.00 -6.68
C SER A 121 19.81 8.19 -7.09
N PHE A 122 18.70 8.45 -6.39
CA PHE A 122 17.81 9.58 -6.65
C PHE A 122 18.42 10.94 -6.26
N HIS A 123 19.36 10.95 -5.31
CA HIS A 123 20.00 12.16 -4.79
C HIS A 123 21.44 12.38 -5.30
N ARG A 124 21.85 11.68 -6.36
CA ARG A 124 23.07 11.96 -7.12
C ARG A 124 22.76 12.79 -8.35
#